data_AF-A0A4P7W066-F1
#
_entry.id   AF-A0A4P7W066-F1
#
_cell.length_a   1.000
_cell.length_b   1.000
_cell.length_c   1.000
_cell.angle_alpha   90.00
_cell.angle_beta   90.00
_cell.angle_gamma   90.00
#
_symmetry.space_group_name_H-M   'P 1'
#
loop_
_entity.id
_entity.type
_entity.pdbx_description
1 polymer ?
#
loop_
_entity_poly.entity_id
_entity_poly.type
_entity_poly.pdbx_seq_one_letter_code
_entity_poly.pdbx_strand_id
1 'polypeptide(L)'
;MKKLITAFVATAVVLSASAKIEGDGYYRVQNFKTGRYIYVLDDKGELNFQATTAELGALQLYKDYEKTISDPSTIIYVKDLNGKNQDFDLQTQGTGVKAIIDYPVSIRLANAKLETYMVFGRNSGMTRYIGDSTEGDSDRGYVTSIGNGDYFRWYFHPVTTDDSNYFGILPELNDGGDFYASLYADFPYTCHSEGMTVYYVTSYADGVAYIYPIEGTVPKGTPVIIKCSSPFTAGNKLDLGGEAAPISYNKLKGVYFNNTSLLHKNLTPNDPETMRVLGKLSDGSVGFVKYTEANLPRNKAYLVVPAGSPDEIRMEVASSGIADISADSKEATIRVNGLDIYVEGAEITEIYSITGQLIARGNGNGHLSVPAPGLYIVKAGTTVRKIMAR
;
A
#
# COMPACT_ATOMS: atom_id res chain seq x y z
N MET A 1 -37.64 8.41 -46.54
CA MET A 1 -38.30 7.86 -45.32
C MET A 1 -38.23 6.34 -45.45
N LYS A 2 -37.61 5.51 -44.60
CA LYS A 2 -37.19 5.59 -43.21
C LYS A 2 -36.01 4.60 -42.98
N LYS A 3 -34.98 5.11 -42.31
CA LYS A 3 -34.21 4.54 -41.18
C LYS A 3 -33.47 3.21 -41.33
N LEU A 4 -32.13 3.33 -41.24
CA LEU A 4 -31.18 2.32 -40.78
C LEU A 4 -31.60 1.74 -39.41
N ILE A 5 -31.44 0.42 -39.25
CA ILE A 5 -31.39 -0.22 -37.94
C ILE A 5 -29.96 -0.74 -37.76
N THR A 6 -29.21 -0.01 -36.94
CA THR A 6 -27.92 -0.40 -36.37
C THR A 6 -28.13 -1.61 -35.46
N ALA A 7 -27.48 -2.73 -35.78
CA ALA A 7 -27.41 -3.88 -34.89
C ALA A 7 -26.44 -3.56 -33.73
N PHE A 8 -26.98 -3.42 -32.53
CA PHE A 8 -26.20 -3.42 -31.29
C PHE A 8 -25.57 -4.80 -31.12
N VAL A 9 -24.25 -4.87 -31.16
CA VAL A 9 -23.49 -6.01 -30.65
C VAL A 9 -23.69 -6.00 -29.13
N ALA A 10 -24.53 -6.90 -28.64
CA ALA A 10 -24.63 -7.19 -27.22
C ALA A 10 -23.30 -7.85 -26.81
N THR A 11 -22.42 -7.09 -26.16
CA THR A 11 -21.25 -7.63 -25.47
C THR A 11 -21.78 -8.56 -24.39
N ALA A 12 -21.65 -9.87 -24.62
CA ALA A 12 -21.86 -10.87 -23.59
C ALA A 12 -20.87 -10.56 -22.46
N VAL A 13 -21.37 -10.18 -21.29
CA VAL A 13 -20.60 -10.23 -20.05
C VAL A 13 -20.31 -11.71 -19.84
N VAL A 14 -19.09 -12.12 -20.17
CA VAL A 14 -18.57 -13.44 -19.81
C VAL A 14 -18.56 -13.45 -18.28
N LEU A 15 -19.50 -14.18 -17.69
CA LEU A 15 -19.44 -14.52 -16.28
C LEU A 15 -18.20 -15.40 -16.12
N SER A 16 -17.10 -14.79 -15.66
CA SER A 16 -15.90 -15.53 -15.23
C SER A 16 -16.34 -16.59 -14.23
N ALA A 17 -15.97 -17.85 -14.47
CA ALA A 17 -16.16 -18.92 -13.50
C ALA A 17 -15.52 -18.48 -12.18
N SER A 18 -16.31 -18.32 -11.13
CA SER A 18 -15.79 -17.92 -9.83
C SER A 18 -15.04 -19.12 -9.27
N ALA A 19 -13.70 -19.03 -9.19
CA ALA A 19 -12.91 -20.11 -8.60
C ALA A 19 -13.48 -20.46 -7.22
N LYS A 20 -13.56 -21.76 -6.92
CA LYS A 20 -13.85 -22.20 -5.56
C LYS A 20 -12.80 -21.59 -4.62
N ILE A 21 -13.19 -21.31 -3.38
CA ILE A 21 -12.20 -20.92 -2.36
C ILE A 21 -11.32 -22.14 -2.13
N GLU A 22 -10.15 -22.14 -2.75
CA GLU A 22 -9.19 -23.24 -2.77
C GLU A 22 -7.92 -22.77 -2.04
N GLY A 23 -8.01 -22.70 -0.71
CA GLY A 23 -6.91 -22.26 0.14
C GLY A 23 -6.73 -20.74 0.16
N ASP A 24 -5.47 -20.33 0.32
CA ASP A 24 -5.09 -18.94 0.55
C ASP A 24 -5.16 -18.11 -0.72
N GLY A 25 -5.68 -16.88 -0.63
CA GLY A 25 -5.73 -15.99 -1.80
C GLY A 25 -6.36 -14.62 -1.54
N TYR A 26 -6.21 -13.72 -2.52
CA TYR A 26 -6.83 -12.39 -2.51
C TYR A 26 -8.18 -12.40 -3.20
N TYR A 27 -9.20 -11.91 -2.52
CA TYR A 27 -10.57 -11.89 -2.99
C TYR A 27 -11.22 -10.52 -2.79
N ARG A 28 -12.21 -10.22 -3.63
CA ARG A 28 -13.26 -9.23 -3.33
C ARG A 28 -14.55 -9.96 -2.98
N VAL A 29 -15.19 -9.53 -1.91
CA VAL A 29 -16.42 -10.16 -1.42
C VAL A 29 -17.62 -9.31 -1.80
N GLN A 30 -18.52 -9.88 -2.60
CA GLN A 30 -19.69 -9.19 -3.15
C GLN A 30 -20.98 -9.86 -2.66
N ASN A 31 -21.96 -9.08 -2.21
CA ASN A 31 -23.26 -9.61 -1.85
C ASN A 31 -23.99 -10.17 -3.07
N PHE A 32 -24.48 -11.40 -2.98
CA PHE A 32 -25.22 -12.08 -4.05
C PHE A 32 -26.48 -11.31 -4.46
N LYS A 33 -27.20 -10.78 -3.48
CA LYS A 33 -28.53 -10.20 -3.71
C LYS A 33 -28.46 -8.73 -4.12
N THR A 34 -27.59 -7.96 -3.49
CA THR A 34 -27.52 -6.51 -3.66
C THR A 34 -26.42 -6.08 -4.61
N GLY A 35 -25.41 -6.92 -4.87
CA GLY A 35 -24.25 -6.58 -5.70
C GLY A 35 -23.25 -5.64 -5.04
N ARG A 36 -23.44 -5.30 -3.75
CA ARG A 36 -22.51 -4.44 -3.00
C ARG A 36 -21.28 -5.23 -2.55
N TYR A 37 -20.11 -4.61 -2.64
CA TYR A 37 -18.84 -5.16 -2.16
C TYR A 37 -18.56 -4.74 -0.71
N ILE A 38 -17.85 -5.59 0.02
CA ILE A 38 -17.34 -5.30 1.36
C ILE A 38 -16.16 -4.34 1.26
N TYR A 39 -16.20 -3.28 2.07
CA TYR A 39 -15.11 -2.34 2.32
C TYR A 39 -14.78 -2.40 3.81
N VAL A 40 -13.51 -2.62 4.14
CA VAL A 40 -13.02 -2.60 5.53
C VAL A 40 -12.38 -1.26 5.84
N LEU A 41 -13.02 -0.49 6.72
CA LEU A 41 -12.73 0.93 6.94
C LEU A 41 -11.95 1.19 8.23
N ASP A 42 -11.87 0.22 9.13
CA ASP A 42 -11.04 0.25 10.33
C ASP A 42 -10.70 -1.16 10.82
N ASP A 43 -9.94 -1.21 11.91
CA ASP A 43 -9.42 -2.40 12.59
C ASP A 43 -10.07 -2.61 13.97
N LYS A 44 -11.27 -2.08 14.18
CA LYS A 44 -11.98 -2.14 15.46
C LYS A 44 -13.21 -3.04 15.33
N GLY A 45 -13.58 -3.69 16.42
CA GLY A 45 -14.76 -4.55 16.44
C GLY A 45 -14.83 -5.32 17.74
N GLU A 46 -16.02 -5.73 18.12
CA GLU A 46 -16.27 -6.44 19.37
C GLU A 46 -17.34 -7.52 19.17
N LEU A 47 -17.18 -8.64 19.89
CA LEU A 47 -18.22 -9.64 20.03
C LEU A 47 -18.92 -9.47 21.36
N ASN A 48 -20.25 -9.31 21.32
CA ASN A 48 -21.06 -9.40 22.52
C ASN A 48 -21.65 -10.81 22.63
N PHE A 49 -21.04 -11.65 23.46
CA PHE A 49 -21.48 -13.03 23.65
C PHE A 49 -22.80 -13.17 24.42
N GLN A 50 -23.15 -12.22 25.29
CA GLN A 50 -24.42 -12.24 26.02
C GLN A 50 -25.59 -11.91 25.10
N ALA A 51 -25.42 -10.93 24.22
CA ALA A 51 -26.42 -10.55 23.21
C ALA A 51 -26.32 -11.41 21.93
N THR A 52 -25.25 -12.19 21.77
CA THR A 52 -24.93 -12.98 20.57
C THR A 52 -24.83 -12.14 19.29
N THR A 53 -24.37 -10.90 19.44
CA THR A 53 -24.21 -9.92 18.35
C THR A 53 -22.74 -9.64 18.09
N ALA A 54 -22.41 -9.39 16.83
CA ALA A 54 -21.12 -8.81 16.45
C ALA A 54 -21.32 -7.31 16.16
N GLU A 55 -20.42 -6.49 16.68
CA GLU A 55 -20.20 -5.13 16.20
C GLU A 55 -19.48 -5.24 14.84
N LEU A 56 -20.02 -4.58 13.82
CA LEU A 56 -19.56 -4.70 12.43
C LEU A 56 -19.31 -3.32 11.80
N GLY A 57 -19.10 -2.28 12.62
CA GLY A 57 -18.96 -0.88 12.21
C GLY A 57 -17.68 -0.60 11.42
N ALA A 58 -16.72 -1.52 11.46
CA ALA A 58 -15.57 -1.57 10.57
C ALA A 58 -15.94 -1.78 9.10
N LEU A 59 -17.11 -2.39 8.82
CA LEU A 59 -17.50 -2.82 7.48
C LEU A 59 -18.54 -1.88 6.88
N GLN A 60 -18.35 -1.51 5.62
CA GLN A 60 -19.38 -0.86 4.80
C GLN A 60 -19.56 -1.60 3.48
N LEU A 61 -20.74 -1.46 2.89
CA LEU A 61 -21.08 -2.09 1.63
C LEU A 61 -21.30 -1.02 0.55
N TYR A 62 -20.69 -1.18 -0.63
CA TYR A 62 -20.88 -0.26 -1.76
C TYR A 62 -20.99 -0.98 -3.12
N LYS A 63 -21.84 -0.48 -4.02
CA LYS A 63 -22.06 -1.04 -5.37
C LYS A 63 -21.13 -0.47 -6.48
N ASP A 64 -20.41 0.61 -6.20
CA ASP A 64 -19.56 1.29 -7.21
C ASP A 64 -18.37 0.42 -7.62
N TYR A 65 -18.37 -0.03 -8.88
CA TYR A 65 -17.35 -0.92 -9.42
C TYR A 65 -15.97 -0.24 -9.57
N GLU A 66 -15.89 0.97 -10.16
CA GLU A 66 -14.58 1.64 -10.40
C GLU A 66 -13.89 1.98 -9.08
N LYS A 67 -14.66 2.43 -8.09
CA LYS A 67 -14.18 2.60 -6.73
C LYS A 67 -13.72 1.26 -6.13
N THR A 68 -14.47 0.19 -6.37
CA THR A 68 -14.16 -1.13 -5.81
C THR A 68 -12.86 -1.69 -6.34
N ILE A 69 -12.60 -1.59 -7.64
CA ILE A 69 -11.42 -2.20 -8.24
C ILE A 69 -10.11 -1.46 -7.94
N SER A 70 -10.20 -0.23 -7.42
CA SER A 70 -9.05 0.64 -7.15
C SER A 70 -8.80 0.92 -5.66
N ASP A 71 -9.63 0.37 -4.77
CA ASP A 71 -9.58 0.64 -3.34
C ASP A 71 -9.04 -0.55 -2.54
N PRO A 72 -7.86 -0.43 -1.88
CA PRO A 72 -7.27 -1.51 -1.07
C PRO A 72 -8.19 -2.07 0.02
N SER A 73 -9.14 -1.29 0.53
CA SER A 73 -10.08 -1.76 1.56
C SER A 73 -11.07 -2.81 1.08
N THR A 74 -11.15 -3.06 -0.22
CA THR A 74 -11.98 -4.12 -0.80
C THR A 74 -11.25 -5.44 -0.93
N ILE A 75 -9.93 -5.43 -0.76
CA ILE A 75 -9.09 -6.61 -0.88
C ILE A 75 -9.07 -7.32 0.47
N ILE A 76 -9.51 -8.57 0.43
CA ILE A 76 -9.52 -9.47 1.58
C ILE A 76 -8.64 -10.67 1.23
N TYR A 77 -7.57 -10.84 1.99
CA TYR A 77 -6.79 -12.06 1.95
C TYR A 77 -7.48 -13.12 2.80
N VAL A 78 -7.96 -14.18 2.16
CA VAL A 78 -8.54 -15.34 2.83
C VAL A 78 -7.39 -16.26 3.19
N LYS A 79 -7.15 -16.47 4.48
CA LYS A 79 -6.12 -17.39 4.97
C LYS A 79 -6.75 -18.59 5.65
N ASP A 80 -6.50 -19.80 5.15
CA ASP A 80 -6.90 -21.04 5.79
C ASP A 80 -6.05 -21.29 7.05
N LEU A 81 -6.70 -21.37 8.20
CA LEU A 81 -6.00 -21.52 9.48
C LEU A 81 -5.57 -22.96 9.77
N ASN A 82 -6.21 -23.94 9.12
CA ASN A 82 -6.01 -25.35 9.46
C ASN A 82 -5.77 -26.26 8.25
N GLY A 83 -5.75 -25.71 7.04
CA GLY A 83 -5.58 -26.46 5.80
C GLY A 83 -6.78 -27.35 5.45
N LYS A 84 -7.94 -27.13 6.11
CA LYS A 84 -9.15 -27.92 5.94
C LYS A 84 -10.26 -27.14 5.23
N ASN A 85 -9.99 -25.91 4.77
CA ASN A 85 -10.95 -25.01 4.15
C ASN A 85 -12.24 -24.83 4.99
N GLN A 86 -12.09 -24.76 6.31
CA GLN A 86 -13.22 -24.67 7.23
C GLN A 86 -13.22 -23.35 8.00
N ASP A 87 -12.08 -23.00 8.57
CA ASP A 87 -11.90 -21.85 9.44
C ASP A 87 -10.78 -20.99 8.87
N PHE A 88 -11.07 -19.71 8.71
CA PHE A 88 -10.25 -18.76 8.00
C PHE A 88 -10.00 -17.53 8.87
N ASP A 89 -8.87 -16.88 8.62
CA ASP A 89 -8.64 -15.50 9.01
C ASP A 89 -8.77 -14.63 7.76
N LEU A 90 -9.73 -13.69 7.80
CA LEU A 90 -9.95 -12.73 6.73
C LEU A 90 -9.14 -11.49 7.05
N GLN A 91 -8.08 -11.26 6.28
CA GLN A 91 -7.07 -10.23 6.53
C GLN A 91 -7.19 -9.09 5.54
N THR A 92 -6.96 -7.88 6.00
CA THR A 92 -7.00 -6.65 5.21
C THR A 92 -6.29 -5.52 5.93
N GLN A 93 -5.57 -4.68 5.20
CA GLN A 93 -5.00 -3.41 5.67
C GLN A 93 -4.35 -3.47 7.08
N GLY A 94 -3.48 -4.45 7.32
CA GLY A 94 -2.67 -4.57 8.54
C GLY A 94 -3.37 -5.31 9.68
N THR A 95 -4.60 -5.79 9.47
CA THR A 95 -5.39 -6.49 10.47
C THR A 95 -6.06 -7.74 9.89
N GLY A 96 -6.73 -8.50 10.74
CA GLY A 96 -7.57 -9.63 10.35
C GLY A 96 -8.63 -9.88 11.39
N VAL A 97 -9.69 -10.60 11.02
CA VAL A 97 -10.80 -10.90 11.94
C VAL A 97 -10.30 -11.55 13.22
N LYS A 98 -9.29 -12.43 13.14
CA LYS A 98 -8.70 -13.02 14.34
C LYS A 98 -8.02 -11.97 15.24
N ALA A 99 -7.37 -10.96 14.68
CA ALA A 99 -6.73 -9.91 15.49
C ALA A 99 -7.75 -8.97 16.16
N ILE A 100 -8.88 -8.70 15.49
CA ILE A 100 -9.90 -7.76 15.97
C ILE A 100 -10.76 -8.39 17.08
N ILE A 101 -11.22 -9.63 16.88
CA ILE A 101 -12.20 -10.25 17.79
C ILE A 101 -11.73 -11.56 18.45
N ASP A 102 -10.50 -12.02 18.19
CA ASP A 102 -9.91 -13.30 18.65
C ASP A 102 -10.73 -14.56 18.32
N TYR A 103 -11.49 -14.52 17.23
CA TYR A 103 -12.25 -15.66 16.72
C TYR A 103 -11.99 -15.86 15.23
N PRO A 104 -11.83 -17.12 14.76
CA PRO A 104 -11.83 -17.41 13.34
C PRO A 104 -13.26 -17.28 12.77
N VAL A 105 -13.35 -17.10 11.44
CA VAL A 105 -14.61 -17.17 10.72
C VAL A 105 -14.64 -18.39 9.83
N SER A 106 -15.82 -18.97 9.67
CA SER A 106 -16.02 -20.08 8.76
C SER A 106 -16.71 -19.60 7.50
N ILE A 107 -16.30 -20.19 6.37
CA ILE A 107 -16.94 -20.00 5.08
C ILE A 107 -17.50 -21.36 4.65
N ARG A 108 -18.75 -21.38 4.19
CA ARG A 108 -19.34 -22.60 3.60
C ARG A 108 -20.02 -22.29 2.28
N LEU A 109 -19.97 -23.25 1.36
CA LEU A 109 -20.74 -23.18 0.13
C LEU A 109 -22.24 -23.18 0.45
N ALA A 110 -22.94 -22.15 -0.01
CA ALA A 110 -24.37 -21.95 0.20
C ALA A 110 -25.18 -22.51 -0.97
N ASN A 111 -24.69 -22.31 -2.20
CA ASN A 111 -25.30 -22.84 -3.42
C ASN A 111 -24.21 -23.18 -4.43
N ALA A 112 -24.10 -24.45 -4.78
CA ALA A 112 -23.08 -24.94 -5.70
C ALA A 112 -23.30 -24.50 -7.16
N LYS A 113 -24.54 -24.32 -7.60
CA LYS A 113 -24.86 -23.89 -8.97
C LYS A 113 -24.55 -22.40 -9.18
N LEU A 114 -24.75 -21.62 -8.13
CA LEU A 114 -24.51 -20.18 -8.14
C LEU A 114 -23.13 -19.81 -7.57
N GLU A 115 -22.37 -20.77 -7.06
CA GLU A 115 -21.05 -20.55 -6.42
C GLU A 115 -21.08 -19.44 -5.35
N THR A 116 -22.15 -19.42 -4.55
CA THR A 116 -22.28 -18.47 -3.44
C THR A 116 -21.97 -19.12 -2.11
N TYR A 117 -21.47 -18.32 -1.18
CA TYR A 117 -20.99 -18.74 0.13
C TYR A 117 -21.72 -18.02 1.25
N MET A 118 -21.73 -18.61 2.44
CA MET A 118 -22.14 -17.96 3.68
C MET A 118 -20.92 -17.84 4.59
N VAL A 119 -20.76 -16.67 5.22
CA VAL A 119 -19.72 -16.38 6.20
C VAL A 119 -20.35 -16.35 7.60
N PHE A 120 -19.72 -17.00 8.57
CA PHE A 120 -20.27 -17.11 9.92
C PHE A 120 -19.22 -17.33 11.02
N GLY A 121 -19.58 -16.88 12.22
CA GLY A 121 -18.88 -17.22 13.45
C GLY A 121 -19.61 -18.31 14.24
N ARG A 122 -18.86 -19.07 15.05
CA ARG A 122 -19.40 -20.06 16.00
C ARG A 122 -18.98 -19.70 17.42
N ASN A 123 -19.90 -19.76 18.37
CA ASN A 123 -19.57 -19.78 19.80
C ASN A 123 -20.58 -20.63 20.58
N SER A 124 -20.09 -21.56 21.42
CA SER A 124 -20.88 -22.32 22.40
C SER A 124 -22.14 -22.97 21.82
N GLY A 125 -22.01 -23.57 20.63
CA GLY A 125 -23.11 -24.23 19.91
C GLY A 125 -23.99 -23.31 19.05
N MET A 126 -23.82 -21.98 19.13
CA MET A 126 -24.53 -21.01 18.30
C MET A 126 -23.72 -20.65 17.05
N THR A 127 -24.42 -20.44 15.95
CA THR A 127 -23.86 -19.97 14.68
C THR A 127 -24.52 -18.66 14.28
N ARG A 128 -23.71 -17.64 13.94
CA ARG A 128 -24.19 -16.36 13.44
C ARG A 128 -23.59 -16.07 12.08
N TYR A 129 -24.45 -15.81 11.11
CA TYR A 129 -24.06 -15.45 9.75
C TYR A 129 -23.98 -13.94 9.61
N ILE A 130 -23.14 -13.45 8.70
CA ILE A 130 -23.16 -12.04 8.29
C ILE A 130 -23.84 -11.89 6.93
N GLY A 131 -24.59 -10.80 6.79
CA GLY A 131 -25.39 -10.47 5.61
C GLY A 131 -25.46 -8.97 5.38
N ASP A 132 -26.00 -8.56 4.24
CA ASP A 132 -26.36 -7.18 3.96
C ASP A 132 -27.74 -6.87 4.59
N SER A 133 -27.80 -5.89 5.48
CA SER A 133 -29.05 -5.44 6.12
C SER A 133 -29.86 -4.48 5.25
N THR A 134 -29.25 -3.92 4.22
CA THR A 134 -29.83 -2.83 3.46
C THR A 134 -30.59 -3.42 2.29
N GLU A 135 -31.84 -3.80 2.55
CA GLU A 135 -32.75 -4.27 1.52
C GLU A 135 -33.01 -3.18 0.47
N GLY A 136 -33.05 -3.57 -0.80
CA GLY A 136 -33.26 -2.65 -1.93
C GLY A 136 -31.97 -2.25 -2.65
N ASP A 137 -32.05 -1.17 -3.43
CA ASP A 137 -31.06 -0.83 -4.46
C ASP A 137 -30.16 0.37 -4.13
N SER A 138 -30.07 0.78 -2.86
CA SER A 138 -29.16 1.86 -2.47
C SER A 138 -27.70 1.50 -2.80
N ASP A 139 -26.88 2.47 -3.19
CA ASP A 139 -25.47 2.18 -3.48
C ASP A 139 -24.71 1.76 -2.21
N ARG A 140 -25.00 2.42 -1.09
CA ARG A 140 -24.42 2.13 0.23
C ARG A 140 -25.31 1.18 1.02
N GLY A 141 -24.70 0.26 1.76
CA GLY A 141 -25.36 -0.60 2.73
C GLY A 141 -24.49 -0.89 3.96
N TYR A 142 -25.05 -1.66 4.89
CA TYR A 142 -24.41 -2.03 6.15
C TYR A 142 -24.50 -3.53 6.41
N VAL A 143 -23.43 -4.10 6.96
CA VAL A 143 -23.40 -5.51 7.34
C VAL A 143 -24.22 -5.72 8.63
N THR A 144 -24.92 -6.84 8.72
CA THR A 144 -25.65 -7.29 9.91
C THR A 144 -25.34 -8.74 10.23
N SER A 145 -25.56 -9.13 11.49
CA SER A 145 -25.56 -10.52 11.95
C SER A 145 -26.97 -11.05 12.27
N ILE A 146 -28.00 -10.24 12.02
CA ILE A 146 -29.41 -10.53 12.31
C ILE A 146 -30.17 -10.65 10.99
N GLY A 147 -30.67 -11.85 10.71
CA GLY A 147 -31.42 -12.16 9.49
C GLY A 147 -31.00 -13.51 8.88
N ASN A 148 -31.50 -13.79 7.68
CA ASN A 148 -31.13 -14.95 6.87
C ASN A 148 -31.51 -14.72 5.38
N GLY A 149 -31.26 -15.73 4.52
CA GLY A 149 -31.70 -15.73 3.13
C GLY A 149 -30.63 -15.26 2.13
N ASP A 150 -31.08 -14.80 0.96
CA ASP A 150 -30.19 -14.44 -0.16
C ASP A 150 -29.26 -13.27 0.15
N TYR A 151 -29.67 -12.35 1.04
CA TYR A 151 -28.84 -11.24 1.52
C TYR A 151 -27.64 -11.68 2.38
N PHE A 152 -27.62 -12.94 2.82
CA PHE A 152 -26.52 -13.55 3.59
C PHE A 152 -25.61 -14.44 2.72
N ARG A 153 -25.80 -14.37 1.40
CA ARG A 153 -24.96 -15.07 0.42
C ARG A 153 -23.99 -14.11 -0.22
N TRP A 154 -22.77 -14.59 -0.41
CA TRP A 154 -21.64 -13.80 -0.88
C TRP A 154 -20.95 -14.52 -2.04
N TYR A 155 -20.55 -13.76 -3.04
CA TYR A 155 -19.53 -14.16 -4.00
C TYR A 155 -18.16 -13.82 -3.44
N PHE A 156 -17.20 -14.72 -3.65
CA PHE A 156 -15.78 -14.48 -3.42
C PHE A 156 -15.12 -14.47 -4.78
N HIS A 157 -14.88 -13.27 -5.30
CA HIS A 157 -14.25 -13.10 -6.61
C HIS A 157 -12.73 -13.06 -6.42
N PRO A 158 -11.97 -14.03 -6.94
CA PRO A 158 -10.51 -13.97 -6.92
C PRO A 158 -10.03 -12.69 -7.61
N VAL A 159 -9.02 -12.03 -7.05
CA VAL A 159 -8.43 -10.85 -7.66
C VAL A 159 -7.33 -11.30 -8.60
N THR A 160 -7.59 -11.21 -9.90
CA THR A 160 -6.66 -11.64 -10.96
C THR A 160 -6.49 -10.55 -12.00
N THR A 161 -5.44 -10.62 -12.83
CA THR A 161 -5.22 -9.62 -13.88
C THR A 161 -6.00 -9.90 -15.17
N ASP A 162 -6.52 -11.12 -15.32
CA ASP A 162 -7.08 -11.65 -16.58
C ASP A 162 -8.58 -11.41 -16.75
N ASP A 163 -9.28 -11.13 -15.65
CA ASP A 163 -10.72 -10.88 -15.65
C ASP A 163 -11.05 -9.40 -15.36
N SER A 164 -12.31 -9.10 -15.07
CA SER A 164 -12.76 -7.77 -14.65
C SER A 164 -12.50 -7.48 -13.17
N ASN A 165 -12.19 -8.48 -12.34
CA ASN A 165 -11.93 -8.32 -10.92
C ASN A 165 -10.45 -8.06 -10.60
N TYR A 166 -9.70 -7.43 -11.50
CA TYR A 166 -8.33 -6.97 -11.24
C TYR A 166 -8.26 -5.88 -10.18
N PHE A 167 -7.08 -5.65 -9.61
CA PHE A 167 -6.79 -4.42 -8.87
C PHE A 167 -6.08 -3.43 -9.78
N GLY A 168 -6.65 -2.25 -9.95
CA GLY A 168 -6.11 -1.22 -10.85
C GLY A 168 -5.93 0.11 -10.14
N ILE A 169 -4.82 0.78 -10.39
CA ILE A 169 -4.59 2.11 -9.83
C ILE A 169 -5.38 3.14 -10.63
N LEU A 170 -6.26 3.87 -9.97
CA LEU A 170 -6.85 5.09 -10.52
C LEU A 170 -5.92 6.26 -10.19
N PRO A 171 -5.31 6.92 -11.19
CA PRO A 171 -4.46 8.08 -10.93
C PRO A 171 -5.24 9.25 -10.36
N GLU A 172 -4.58 10.03 -9.51
CA GLU A 172 -5.16 11.20 -8.84
C GLU A 172 -4.63 12.51 -9.42
N LEU A 173 -3.48 12.44 -10.08
CA LEU A 173 -2.74 13.60 -10.59
C LEU A 173 -2.20 13.29 -11.98
N ASN A 174 -2.02 14.32 -12.80
CA ASN A 174 -1.48 14.20 -14.15
C ASN A 174 -0.42 15.27 -14.43
N ASP A 175 0.75 14.93 -14.95
CA ASP A 175 1.83 15.88 -15.25
C ASP A 175 2.34 15.70 -16.69
N GLY A 176 2.09 16.67 -17.56
CA GLY A 176 2.62 16.63 -18.93
C GLY A 176 2.30 15.36 -19.74
N GLY A 177 1.23 14.63 -19.39
CA GLY A 177 0.85 13.35 -20.01
C GLY A 177 1.15 12.11 -19.15
N ASP A 178 1.96 12.25 -18.10
CA ASP A 178 2.16 11.23 -17.08
C ASP A 178 1.03 11.24 -16.05
N PHE A 179 0.75 10.10 -15.42
CA PHE A 179 -0.29 9.95 -14.40
C PHE A 179 0.32 9.46 -13.10
N TYR A 180 -0.13 9.97 -11.96
CA TYR A 180 0.43 9.63 -10.65
C TYR A 180 -0.65 9.34 -9.61
N ALA A 181 -0.35 8.40 -8.72
CA ALA A 181 -1.11 8.13 -7.51
C ALA A 181 -0.15 7.86 -6.35
N SER A 182 -0.64 8.02 -5.12
CA SER A 182 -0.02 7.41 -3.95
C SER A 182 -0.79 6.16 -3.51
N LEU A 183 -0.09 5.18 -2.96
CA LEU A 183 -0.68 3.94 -2.46
C LEU A 183 -0.04 3.50 -1.14
N TYR A 184 -0.88 3.04 -0.23
CA TYR A 184 -0.48 2.26 0.93
C TYR A 184 -1.45 1.10 1.15
N ALA A 185 -0.96 -0.12 1.01
CA ALA A 185 -1.76 -1.35 1.06
C ALA A 185 -1.02 -2.46 1.81
N ASP A 186 -1.77 -3.39 2.42
CA ASP A 186 -1.23 -4.53 3.17
C ASP A 186 -1.11 -5.82 2.34
N PHE A 187 -1.04 -5.70 1.03
CA PHE A 187 -0.71 -6.82 0.14
C PHE A 187 0.55 -6.48 -0.67
N PRO A 188 1.44 -7.45 -0.90
CA PRO A 188 2.54 -7.29 -1.83
C PRO A 188 2.01 -7.33 -3.26
N TYR A 189 2.73 -6.74 -4.20
CA TYR A 189 2.31 -6.73 -5.60
C TYR A 189 3.47 -6.46 -6.56
N THR A 190 3.25 -6.77 -7.84
CA THR A 190 4.06 -6.28 -8.96
C THR A 190 3.19 -5.48 -9.93
N CYS A 191 3.82 -4.63 -10.74
CA CYS A 191 3.12 -3.98 -11.86
C CYS A 191 2.84 -5.02 -12.95
N HIS A 192 1.57 -5.24 -13.26
CA HIS A 192 1.18 -6.10 -14.38
C HIS A 192 1.14 -5.33 -15.70
N SER A 193 0.58 -4.11 -15.68
CA SER A 193 0.54 -3.27 -16.88
C SER A 193 1.91 -2.69 -17.20
N GLU A 194 2.28 -2.74 -18.49
CA GLU A 194 3.53 -2.18 -18.99
C GLU A 194 3.59 -0.65 -18.80
N GLY A 195 4.79 -0.11 -18.61
CA GLY A 195 5.05 1.33 -18.49
C GLY A 195 4.82 1.92 -17.09
N MET A 196 4.31 1.13 -16.14
CA MET A 196 4.17 1.57 -14.76
C MET A 196 5.52 1.59 -14.05
N THR A 197 5.72 2.54 -13.14
CA THR A 197 6.89 2.56 -12.26
C THR A 197 6.47 2.90 -10.84
N VAL A 198 6.93 2.11 -9.88
CA VAL A 198 6.69 2.34 -8.45
C VAL A 198 7.93 2.97 -7.85
N TYR A 199 7.74 4.00 -7.04
CA TYR A 199 8.81 4.71 -6.38
C TYR A 199 8.59 4.78 -4.87
N TYR A 200 9.70 4.82 -4.14
CA TYR A 200 9.74 5.25 -2.74
C TYR A 200 10.60 6.50 -2.62
N VAL A 201 10.48 7.24 -1.51
CA VAL A 201 11.32 8.42 -1.23
C VAL A 201 12.51 7.99 -0.39
N THR A 202 13.73 8.17 -0.90
CA THR A 202 14.97 7.82 -0.19
C THR A 202 15.40 8.91 0.78
N SER A 203 15.27 10.17 0.36
CA SER A 203 15.70 11.34 1.12
C SER A 203 14.91 12.58 0.75
N TYR A 204 15.03 13.59 1.61
CA TYR A 204 14.51 14.93 1.40
C TYR A 204 15.62 15.93 1.79
N ALA A 205 15.96 16.83 0.87
CA ALA A 205 16.93 17.89 1.09
C ALA A 205 16.59 19.10 0.19
N ASP A 206 16.82 20.31 0.69
CA ASP A 206 16.71 21.56 -0.09
C ASP A 206 15.39 21.73 -0.87
N GLY A 207 14.27 21.29 -0.28
CA GLY A 207 12.95 21.39 -0.92
C GLY A 207 12.71 20.35 -2.02
N VAL A 208 13.53 19.30 -2.10
CA VAL A 208 13.43 18.20 -3.05
C VAL A 208 13.28 16.88 -2.30
N ALA A 209 12.29 16.08 -2.68
CA ALA A 209 12.14 14.68 -2.31
C ALA A 209 12.73 13.81 -3.43
N TYR A 210 13.78 13.06 -3.10
CA TYR A 210 14.43 12.17 -4.05
C TYR A 210 13.71 10.82 -4.07
N ILE A 211 13.23 10.44 -5.24
CA ILE A 211 12.50 9.19 -5.45
C ILE A 211 13.36 8.16 -6.17
N TYR A 212 13.24 6.90 -5.77
CA TYR A 212 14.00 5.79 -6.35
C TYR A 212 13.04 4.66 -6.74
N PRO A 213 13.21 4.05 -7.95
CA PRO A 213 12.31 3.00 -8.41
C PRO A 213 12.44 1.74 -7.55
N ILE A 214 11.32 1.07 -7.30
CA ILE A 214 11.29 -0.29 -6.74
C ILE A 214 11.26 -1.26 -7.92
N GLU A 215 12.25 -2.15 -7.99
CA GLU A 215 12.27 -3.24 -8.97
C GLU A 215 11.60 -4.49 -8.41
N GLY A 216 10.81 -5.17 -9.25
CA GLY A 216 10.14 -6.42 -8.88
C GLY A 216 8.96 -6.22 -7.93
N THR A 217 8.85 -7.08 -6.92
CA THR A 217 7.72 -7.07 -5.98
C THR A 217 7.87 -5.95 -4.96
N VAL A 218 6.82 -5.14 -4.83
CA VAL A 218 6.66 -4.19 -3.73
C VAL A 218 6.20 -4.97 -2.49
N PRO A 219 6.93 -4.92 -1.36
CA PRO A 219 6.51 -5.58 -0.14
C PRO A 219 5.20 -5.01 0.40
N LYS A 220 4.37 -5.84 1.03
CA LYS A 220 3.19 -5.36 1.76
C LYS A 220 3.55 -4.29 2.79
N GLY A 221 2.65 -3.34 3.00
CA GLY A 221 2.88 -2.25 3.95
C GLY A 221 4.01 -1.30 3.54
N THR A 222 4.31 -1.21 2.24
CA THR A 222 5.24 -0.20 1.70
C THR A 222 4.45 1.00 1.16
N PRO A 223 4.59 2.20 1.74
CA PRO A 223 3.98 3.40 1.19
C PRO A 223 4.76 3.89 -0.03
N VAL A 224 4.07 4.14 -1.14
CA VAL A 224 4.72 4.42 -2.44
C VAL A 224 4.04 5.54 -3.22
N ILE A 225 4.75 5.99 -4.25
CA ILE A 225 4.22 6.77 -5.37
C ILE A 225 4.23 5.84 -6.59
N ILE A 226 3.17 5.88 -7.39
CA ILE A 226 3.06 5.08 -8.60
C ILE A 226 2.92 6.05 -9.77
N LYS A 227 3.86 5.97 -10.72
CA LYS A 227 3.68 6.52 -12.06
C LYS A 227 2.91 5.50 -12.89
N CYS A 228 1.73 5.89 -13.32
CA CYS A 228 0.76 5.09 -14.04
C CYS A 228 0.90 5.29 -15.57
N SER A 229 0.53 4.26 -16.33
CA SER A 229 0.60 4.25 -17.80
C SER A 229 -0.64 4.82 -18.47
N SER A 230 -1.75 4.88 -17.73
CA SER A 230 -3.07 5.24 -18.24
C SER A 230 -3.83 6.10 -17.22
N PRO A 231 -4.78 6.95 -17.63
CA PRO A 231 -5.71 7.60 -16.70
C PRO A 231 -6.76 6.64 -16.12
N PHE A 232 -6.83 5.39 -16.59
CA PHE A 232 -7.85 4.42 -16.21
C PHE A 232 -7.26 3.20 -15.51
N THR A 233 -7.98 2.68 -14.53
CA THR A 233 -7.66 1.47 -13.74
C THR A 233 -7.24 0.28 -14.61
N ALA A 234 -7.94 0.03 -15.72
CA ALA A 234 -7.69 -1.07 -16.65
C ALA A 234 -6.29 -1.05 -17.29
N GLY A 235 -5.67 0.13 -17.41
CA GLY A 235 -4.32 0.29 -17.94
C GLY A 235 -3.23 0.34 -16.86
N ASN A 236 -3.61 0.20 -15.58
CA ASN A 236 -2.71 0.32 -14.43
C ASN A 236 -2.89 -0.87 -13.45
N LYS A 237 -2.94 -2.09 -13.99
CA LYS A 237 -3.21 -3.30 -13.21
C LYS A 237 -2.00 -3.68 -12.35
N LEU A 238 -2.29 -4.14 -11.14
CA LEU A 238 -1.33 -4.78 -10.26
C LEU A 238 -1.61 -6.29 -10.21
N ASP A 239 -0.54 -7.09 -10.14
CA ASP A 239 -0.62 -8.50 -9.80
C ASP A 239 -0.31 -8.67 -8.30
N LEU A 240 -1.25 -9.26 -7.55
CA LEU A 240 -1.20 -9.30 -6.08
C LEU A 240 -0.50 -10.58 -5.62
N GLY A 241 0.40 -10.44 -4.66
CA GLY A 241 1.22 -11.53 -4.14
C GLY A 241 2.70 -11.29 -4.36
N GLY A 242 3.47 -12.37 -4.22
CA GLY A 242 4.93 -12.33 -4.23
C GLY A 242 5.54 -12.05 -2.85
N GLU A 243 6.86 -12.19 -2.78
CA GLU A 243 7.64 -11.93 -1.58
C GLU A 243 8.80 -11.00 -1.90
N ALA A 244 9.02 -10.01 -1.05
CA ALA A 244 10.16 -9.10 -1.13
C ALA A 244 10.55 -8.62 0.27
N ALA A 245 11.83 -8.31 0.45
CA ALA A 245 12.33 -7.73 1.69
C ALA A 245 11.81 -6.30 1.89
N PRO A 246 11.50 -5.87 3.13
CA PRO A 246 11.08 -4.50 3.41
C PRO A 246 12.04 -3.46 2.85
N ILE A 247 11.50 -2.39 2.25
CA ILE A 247 12.30 -1.29 1.72
C ILE A 247 12.85 -0.44 2.87
N SER A 248 14.17 -0.46 3.02
CA SER A 248 14.87 0.38 4.00
C SER A 248 14.87 1.85 3.55
N TYR A 249 14.91 2.77 4.51
CA TYR A 249 15.05 4.22 4.30
C TYR A 249 13.90 4.94 3.58
N ASN A 250 12.77 4.27 3.35
CA ASN A 250 11.59 4.94 2.82
C ASN A 250 11.12 6.06 3.77
N LYS A 251 11.11 7.30 3.29
CA LYS A 251 10.66 8.48 4.03
C LYS A 251 9.15 8.68 3.98
N LEU A 252 8.46 7.90 3.15
CA LEU A 252 7.02 7.85 3.15
C LEU A 252 6.51 7.06 4.36
N LYS A 253 5.38 7.51 4.89
CA LYS A 253 4.53 6.75 5.80
C LYS A 253 3.17 6.56 5.14
N GLY A 254 2.39 5.62 5.68
CA GLY A 254 1.11 5.24 5.12
C GLY A 254 -0.03 5.36 6.12
N VAL A 255 -1.24 5.54 5.61
CA VAL A 255 -2.48 5.53 6.39
C VAL A 255 -3.42 4.48 5.81
N TYR A 256 -3.80 3.49 6.60
CA TYR A 256 -4.74 2.45 6.17
C TYR A 256 -6.21 2.88 6.27
N PHE A 257 -6.54 3.68 7.29
CA PHE A 257 -7.92 3.91 7.68
C PHE A 257 -8.28 5.39 7.77
N ASN A 258 -9.53 5.67 7.45
CA ASN A 258 -10.18 6.96 7.65
C ASN A 258 -11.67 6.65 7.82
N ASN A 259 -12.05 6.25 9.03
CA ASN A 259 -13.42 6.01 9.44
C ASN A 259 -13.92 7.15 10.33
N THR A 260 -14.96 7.82 9.85
CA THR A 260 -15.65 8.93 10.53
C THR A 260 -16.94 8.49 11.21
N SER A 261 -17.26 7.19 11.21
CA SER A 261 -18.41 6.63 11.91
C SER A 261 -18.39 7.02 13.40
N LEU A 262 -19.57 7.34 13.95
CA LEU A 262 -19.73 7.66 15.36
C LEU A 262 -19.43 6.47 16.28
N LEU A 263 -19.58 5.24 15.76
CA LEU A 263 -19.25 4.01 16.50
C LEU A 263 -17.73 3.84 16.55
N HIS A 264 -17.07 3.89 15.40
CA HIS A 264 -15.62 3.72 15.28
C HIS A 264 -14.98 4.92 14.58
N LYS A 265 -14.38 5.80 15.38
CA LYS A 265 -13.49 6.84 14.85
C LYS A 265 -12.09 6.25 14.70
N ASN A 266 -11.63 6.10 13.45
CA ASN A 266 -10.26 5.69 13.14
C ASN A 266 -9.69 6.63 12.09
N LEU A 267 -9.04 7.69 12.57
CA LEU A 267 -8.51 8.78 11.77
C LEU A 267 -7.04 8.98 12.11
N THR A 268 -6.25 9.31 11.10
CA THR A 268 -4.88 9.81 11.32
C THR A 268 -4.89 11.33 11.23
N PRO A 269 -4.68 12.06 12.35
CA PRO A 269 -4.60 13.51 12.31
C PRO A 269 -3.50 13.97 11.37
N ASN A 270 -3.80 14.99 10.58
CA ASN A 270 -2.81 15.66 9.75
C ASN A 270 -2.03 16.66 10.61
N ASP A 271 -0.70 16.63 10.50
CA ASP A 271 0.19 17.67 11.02
C ASP A 271 0.82 18.44 9.84
N PRO A 272 0.25 19.60 9.46
CA PRO A 272 0.75 20.37 8.33
C PRO A 272 2.18 20.88 8.50
N GLU A 273 2.76 20.89 9.70
CA GLU A 273 4.15 21.33 9.90
C GLU A 273 5.15 20.24 9.55
N THR A 274 4.75 18.97 9.62
CA THR A 274 5.65 17.82 9.43
C THR A 274 5.20 16.82 8.37
N MET A 275 4.04 17.02 7.76
CA MET A 275 3.46 16.09 6.78
C MET A 275 3.17 16.77 5.44
N ARG A 276 3.46 16.05 4.35
CA ARG A 276 3.10 16.45 2.99
C ARG A 276 2.47 15.28 2.25
N VAL A 277 1.45 15.53 1.42
CA VAL A 277 0.79 14.51 0.60
C VAL A 277 1.16 14.71 -0.86
N LEU A 278 1.05 13.66 -1.67
CA LEU A 278 1.23 13.79 -3.12
C LEU A 278 0.19 14.78 -3.68
N GLY A 279 0.63 15.74 -4.48
CA GLY A 279 -0.24 16.79 -5.01
C GLY A 279 0.37 17.57 -6.16
N LYS A 280 -0.36 18.60 -6.60
CA LYS A 280 0.09 19.55 -7.63
C LYS A 280 0.79 20.74 -7.00
N LEU A 281 2.00 21.01 -7.47
CA LEU A 281 2.75 22.21 -7.09
C LEU A 281 2.22 23.44 -7.84
N SER A 282 2.60 24.62 -7.38
CA SER A 282 2.21 25.90 -7.99
C SER A 282 2.71 26.06 -9.43
N ASP A 283 3.81 25.38 -9.80
CA ASP A 283 4.33 25.36 -11.18
C ASP A 283 3.61 24.37 -12.10
N GLY A 284 2.63 23.63 -11.58
CA GLY A 284 1.86 22.63 -12.31
C GLY A 284 2.50 21.24 -12.36
N SER A 285 3.70 21.03 -11.82
CA SER A 285 4.31 19.70 -11.71
C SER A 285 3.72 18.87 -10.56
N VAL A 286 3.96 17.56 -10.55
CA VAL A 286 3.61 16.69 -9.40
C VAL A 286 4.74 16.65 -8.38
N GLY A 287 4.39 16.84 -7.11
CA GLY A 287 5.31 16.74 -5.98
C GLY A 287 4.54 16.49 -4.68
N PHE A 288 5.07 16.98 -3.57
CA PHE A 288 4.40 16.89 -2.27
C PHE A 288 3.96 18.27 -1.78
N VAL A 289 2.73 18.36 -1.29
CA VAL A 289 2.12 19.62 -0.84
C VAL A 289 1.60 19.51 0.59
N LYS A 290 1.48 20.65 1.26
CA LYS A 290 0.79 20.77 2.54
C LYS A 290 -0.66 20.33 2.38
N TYR A 291 -1.10 19.42 3.23
CA TYR A 291 -2.49 18.97 3.24
C TYR A 291 -3.32 19.87 4.16
N THR A 292 -4.50 20.28 3.72
CA THR A 292 -5.34 21.26 4.42
C THR A 292 -6.45 20.64 5.25
N GLU A 293 -6.77 19.36 5.00
CA GLU A 293 -7.81 18.67 5.77
C GLU A 293 -7.28 18.23 7.13
N ALA A 294 -8.18 18.10 8.10
CA ALA A 294 -7.82 17.76 9.47
C ALA A 294 -7.25 16.34 9.64
N ASN A 295 -7.58 15.42 8.73
CA ASN A 295 -7.17 14.01 8.82
C ASN A 295 -6.73 13.48 7.46
N LEU A 296 -5.65 12.71 7.43
CA LEU A 296 -5.10 12.14 6.21
C LEU A 296 -6.06 11.16 5.53
N PRO A 297 -6.05 11.07 4.18
CA PRO A 297 -6.86 10.12 3.45
C PRO A 297 -6.37 8.69 3.67
N ARG A 298 -7.30 7.73 3.66
CA ARG A 298 -6.99 6.30 3.77
C ARG A 298 -6.36 5.74 2.51
N ASN A 299 -5.62 4.65 2.66
CA ASN A 299 -4.93 3.91 1.58
C ASN A 299 -3.91 4.76 0.82
N LYS A 300 -3.40 5.83 1.46
CA LYS A 300 -2.51 6.81 0.86
C LYS A 300 -1.19 6.92 1.61
N ALA A 301 -0.17 7.35 0.86
CA ALA A 301 1.15 7.65 1.41
C ALA A 301 1.30 9.16 1.65
N TYR A 302 2.11 9.51 2.64
CA TYR A 302 2.51 10.88 2.92
C TYR A 302 4.01 10.93 3.24
N LEU A 303 4.65 12.04 2.91
CA LEU A 303 6.05 12.32 3.22
C LEU A 303 6.15 12.97 4.60
N VAL A 304 7.09 12.49 5.41
CA VAL A 304 7.45 13.13 6.68
C VAL A 304 8.61 14.08 6.45
N VAL A 305 8.47 15.31 6.95
CA VAL A 305 9.47 16.38 6.80
C VAL A 305 9.74 17.08 8.14
N PRO A 306 10.92 17.70 8.33
CA PRO A 306 11.17 18.55 9.47
C PRO A 306 10.19 19.73 9.57
N ALA A 307 9.89 20.18 10.79
CA ALA A 307 9.11 21.39 10.99
C ALA A 307 9.81 22.61 10.35
N GLY A 308 9.03 23.47 9.71
CA GLY A 308 9.55 24.61 8.94
C GLY A 308 9.97 24.28 7.51
N SER A 309 9.81 23.03 7.05
CA SER A 309 9.97 22.68 5.64
C SER A 309 8.98 23.44 4.74
N PRO A 310 9.33 23.70 3.46
CA PRO A 310 8.45 24.39 2.53
C PRO A 310 7.08 23.73 2.37
N ASP A 311 6.07 24.51 2.04
CA ASP A 311 4.70 24.01 1.81
C ASP A 311 4.62 23.12 0.56
N GLU A 312 5.50 23.34 -0.42
CA GLU A 312 5.62 22.60 -1.66
C GLU A 312 7.03 21.98 -1.79
N ILE A 313 7.09 20.71 -2.13
CA ILE A 313 8.33 19.94 -2.26
C ILE A 313 8.35 19.28 -3.62
N ARG A 314 9.39 19.58 -4.40
CA ARG A 314 9.59 19.01 -5.73
C ARG A 314 10.00 17.55 -5.62
N MET A 315 9.62 16.77 -6.61
CA MET A 315 10.00 15.36 -6.70
C MET A 315 11.03 15.19 -7.81
N GLU A 316 12.14 14.53 -7.52
CA GLU A 316 13.20 14.25 -8.51
C GLU A 316 13.61 12.79 -8.45
N VAL A 317 13.72 12.15 -9.61
CA VAL A 317 14.26 10.79 -9.70
C VAL A 317 15.74 10.83 -9.35
N ALA A 318 16.11 10.13 -8.28
CA ALA A 318 17.50 10.00 -7.88
C ALA A 318 18.30 9.36 -9.02
N SER A 319 19.37 10.03 -9.45
CA SER A 319 20.34 9.41 -10.36
C SER A 319 20.96 8.19 -9.69
N SER A 320 21.21 7.12 -10.45
CA SER A 320 21.71 5.81 -9.98
C SER A 320 23.10 5.82 -9.31
N GLY A 321 23.61 6.98 -8.91
CA GLY A 321 24.87 7.16 -8.19
C GLY A 321 24.76 7.93 -6.86
N ILE A 322 23.57 8.38 -6.45
CA ILE A 322 23.39 9.12 -5.18
C ILE A 322 22.19 8.51 -4.43
N ALA A 323 22.43 7.42 -3.71
CA ALA A 323 21.64 7.16 -2.51
C ALA A 323 22.15 8.15 -1.45
N ASP A 324 21.56 9.34 -1.39
CA ASP A 324 21.82 10.25 -0.28
C ASP A 324 21.22 9.60 0.96
N ILE A 325 22.10 8.99 1.75
CA ILE A 325 21.78 8.45 3.07
C ILE A 325 21.41 9.67 3.92
N SER A 326 20.13 9.76 4.28
CA SER A 326 19.63 10.82 5.16
C SER A 326 20.47 10.90 6.43
N ALA A 327 21.05 12.06 6.68
CA ALA A 327 21.77 12.40 7.89
C ALA A 327 20.84 12.33 9.11
N ASP A 328 20.90 11.21 9.83
CA ASP A 328 20.39 11.12 11.21
C ASP A 328 21.40 10.44 12.15
N SER A 329 22.68 10.46 11.77
CA SER A 329 23.78 10.06 12.63
C SER A 329 24.88 11.09 12.46
N LYS A 330 25.32 11.71 13.57
CA LYS A 330 26.48 12.61 13.66
C LYS A 330 27.44 12.39 12.49
N GLU A 331 27.37 13.23 11.46
CA GLU A 331 28.16 13.00 10.25
C GLU A 331 29.64 12.94 10.61
N ALA A 332 30.32 11.93 10.09
CA ALA A 332 31.75 11.84 10.29
C ALA A 332 32.43 12.97 9.52
N THR A 333 33.24 13.77 10.21
CA THR A 333 34.04 14.82 9.57
C THR A 333 35.30 14.19 8.99
N ILE A 334 35.51 14.36 7.68
CA ILE A 334 36.68 13.82 6.96
C ILE A 334 37.54 14.99 6.48
N ARG A 335 38.82 15.01 6.87
CA ARG A 335 39.82 15.99 6.40
C ARG A 335 40.98 15.26 5.73
N VAL A 336 41.50 15.84 4.66
CA VAL A 336 42.64 15.28 3.91
C VAL A 336 43.81 16.26 4.00
N ASN A 337 44.98 15.77 4.34
CA ASN A 337 46.22 16.53 4.37
C ASN A 337 47.35 15.67 3.79
N GLY A 338 47.76 15.93 2.55
CA GLY A 338 48.73 15.06 1.89
C GLY A 338 48.12 13.68 1.60
N LEU A 339 48.83 12.66 2.09
CA LEU A 339 48.41 11.26 2.07
C LEU A 339 47.65 10.83 3.33
N ASP A 340 47.46 11.75 4.29
CA ASP A 340 46.79 11.45 5.55
C ASP A 340 45.32 11.87 5.53
N ILE A 341 44.47 11.00 6.04
CA ILE A 341 43.03 11.14 6.12
C ILE A 341 42.62 11.10 7.59
N TYR A 342 42.05 12.20 8.06
CA TYR A 342 41.59 12.38 9.42
C TYR A 342 40.07 12.20 9.46
N VAL A 343 39.60 11.34 10.35
CA VAL A 343 38.17 11.07 10.51
C VAL A 343 37.75 11.23 11.96
N GLU A 344 36.76 12.09 12.19
CA GLU A 344 36.12 12.31 13.49
C GLU A 344 34.64 11.91 13.42
N GLY A 345 34.08 11.30 14.46
CA GLY A 345 32.65 11.02 14.56
C GLY A 345 32.18 9.68 13.97
N ALA A 346 33.11 8.78 13.61
CA ALA A 346 32.80 7.41 13.20
C ALA A 346 33.52 6.40 14.10
N GLU A 347 32.90 5.24 14.38
CA GLU A 347 33.53 4.13 15.14
C GLU A 347 34.48 3.28 14.30
N ILE A 348 34.24 3.20 12.99
CA ILE A 348 35.07 2.45 12.03
C ILE A 348 35.21 3.30 10.78
N THR A 349 36.44 3.36 10.28
CA THR A 349 36.79 4.00 9.01
C THR A 349 37.45 3.00 8.08
N GLU A 350 36.99 2.94 6.84
CA GLU A 350 37.51 2.10 5.76
C GLU A 350 37.86 2.99 4.56
N ILE A 351 39.03 2.79 3.95
CA ILE A 351 39.48 3.50 2.75
C ILE A 351 39.62 2.49 1.63
N TYR A 352 39.01 2.79 0.49
CA TYR A 352 39.07 1.98 -0.72
C TYR A 352 39.72 2.75 -1.87
N SER A 353 40.38 2.02 -2.78
CA SER A 353 40.73 2.53 -4.09
C SER A 353 39.47 2.83 -4.90
N ILE A 354 39.61 3.61 -5.98
CA ILE A 354 38.49 3.83 -6.90
C ILE A 354 38.01 2.55 -7.60
N THR A 355 38.83 1.49 -7.60
CA THR A 355 38.48 0.16 -8.13
C THR A 355 37.83 -0.76 -7.10
N GLY A 356 37.59 -0.27 -5.87
CA GLY A 356 36.90 -1.01 -4.81
C GLY A 356 37.80 -1.88 -3.93
N GLN A 357 39.12 -1.80 -4.08
CA GLN A 357 40.06 -2.54 -3.23
C GLN A 357 40.20 -1.85 -1.86
N LEU A 358 40.08 -2.58 -0.76
CA LEU A 358 40.34 -2.04 0.58
C LEU A 358 41.83 -1.72 0.74
N ILE A 359 42.13 -0.46 1.07
CA ILE A 359 43.49 0.08 1.24
C ILE A 359 43.86 0.17 2.73
N ALA A 360 42.94 0.65 3.56
CA ALA A 360 43.18 0.81 4.98
C ALA A 360 41.87 0.70 5.78
N ARG A 361 41.97 0.25 7.04
CA ARG A 361 40.87 0.19 7.99
C ARG A 361 41.36 0.57 9.38
N GLY A 362 40.60 1.39 10.09
CA GLY A 362 40.93 1.83 11.45
C GLY A 362 39.70 1.99 12.34
N ASN A 363 39.95 2.00 13.64
CA ASN A 363 38.94 2.30 14.66
C ASN A 363 38.83 3.82 14.87
N GLY A 364 37.63 4.24 15.24
CA GLY A 364 37.11 5.59 15.22
C GLY A 364 37.85 6.68 15.97
N ASN A 365 37.82 7.90 15.41
CA ASN A 365 38.61 9.09 15.78
C ASN A 365 40.12 8.89 15.61
N GLY A 366 40.57 8.81 14.36
CA GLY A 366 41.95 8.49 14.03
C GLY A 366 42.44 9.07 12.70
N HIS A 367 43.73 8.85 12.43
CA HIS A 367 44.37 9.15 11.16
C HIS A 367 44.68 7.85 10.42
N LEU A 368 44.46 7.84 9.11
CA LEU A 368 44.81 6.74 8.22
C LEU A 368 45.57 7.31 7.03
N SER A 369 46.60 6.62 6.56
CA SER A 369 47.41 7.07 5.42
C SER A 369 47.15 6.20 4.20
N VAL A 370 47.19 6.82 3.01
CA VAL A 370 47.12 6.13 1.72
C VAL A 370 48.49 6.00 1.07
N PRO A 371 48.73 4.96 0.25
CA PRO A 371 50.08 4.63 -0.22
C PRO A 371 50.61 5.57 -1.32
N ALA A 372 49.74 6.31 -2.01
CA ALA A 372 50.13 7.20 -3.12
C ALA A 372 49.09 8.31 -3.35
N PRO A 373 49.48 9.43 -4.00
CA PRO A 373 48.52 10.43 -4.45
C PRO A 373 47.49 9.81 -5.40
N GLY A 374 46.22 10.15 -5.21
CA GLY A 374 45.16 9.54 -5.98
C GLY A 374 43.77 9.79 -5.45
N LEU A 375 42.82 9.14 -6.11
CA LEU A 375 41.41 9.22 -5.79
C LEU A 375 40.99 8.01 -4.95
N TYR A 376 40.36 8.25 -3.81
CA TYR A 376 39.96 7.23 -2.84
C TYR A 376 38.50 7.40 -2.42
N ILE A 377 37.91 6.34 -1.91
CA ILE A 377 36.59 6.33 -1.27
C ILE A 377 36.80 6.08 0.21
N VAL A 378 36.32 6.98 1.07
CA VAL A 378 36.35 6.84 2.52
C VAL A 378 34.93 6.52 2.99
N LYS A 379 34.78 5.42 3.72
CA LYS A 379 33.56 5.05 4.43
C LYS A 379 33.81 5.15 5.93
N ALA A 380 33.14 6.09 6.58
CA ALA A 380 33.26 6.41 7.99
C ALA A 380 31.88 6.32 8.64
N GLY A 381 31.57 5.20 9.29
CA GLY A 381 30.21 4.90 9.74
C GLY A 381 29.22 4.87 8.58
N THR A 382 28.23 5.77 8.59
CA THR A 382 27.25 5.98 7.52
C THR A 382 27.72 6.97 6.45
N THR A 383 28.77 7.76 6.71
CA THR A 383 29.31 8.75 5.78
C THR A 383 30.22 8.08 4.74
N VAL A 384 29.92 8.28 3.45
CA VAL A 384 30.80 7.86 2.36
C VAL A 384 31.21 9.08 1.55
N ARG A 385 32.52 9.31 1.38
CA ARG A 385 33.05 10.42 0.58
C ARG A 385 34.12 9.98 -0.39
N LYS A 386 34.04 10.50 -1.61
CA LYS A 386 35.14 10.46 -2.59
C LYS A 386 36.10 11.60 -2.28
N ILE A 387 37.38 11.29 -2.12
CA ILE A 387 38.43 12.25 -1.78
C ILE A 387 39.60 12.16 -2.76
N MET A 388 40.35 13.25 -2.86
CA MET A 388 41.61 13.34 -3.57
C MET A 388 42.73 13.56 -2.56
N ALA A 389 43.65 12.61 -2.42
CA ALA A 389 44.83 12.72 -1.57
C ALA A 389 46.03 13.15 -2.43
N ARG A 390 46.72 14.24 -2.07
CA ARG A 390 47.83 14.83 -2.82
C ARG A 390 48.83 15.49 -1.90
#